data_AF-A0A0M9Y7V6-F1
#
_entry.id   AF-A0A0M9Y7V6-F1
#
_cell.length_a   1.000
_cell.length_b   1.000
_cell.length_c   1.000
_cell.angle_alpha   90.00
_cell.angle_beta   90.00
_cell.angle_gamma   90.00
#
_symmetry.space_group_name_H-M   'P 1'
#
loop_
_entity.id
_entity.type
_entity.pdbx_description
1 polymer ?
#
loop_
_entity_poly.entity_id
_entity_poly.type
_entity_poly.pdbx_seq_one_letter_code
_entity_poly.pdbx_strand_id
1 'polypeptide(L)'
;MTLHTVILYGCAAAVVAPGTKLILAEAGGRRVSPAELLRILWRRPVPWAAAAMVALMAAMAVAQTAAPSVMDHLQREPGAPWWRAVTALLVQTSGWVQLTFNLAAIAVIAPVAQRRLGPVWMPLVFLAGGVTAQAVSMAGWSPTGGGDSVALCGLLGALATTHLPRPAPMTARLLPLPIPVAGLLLCTLSNNHGVGLLVGCALGALLAMRGFGNAAAHEPG
;
A
#
# COMPACT_ATOMS: atom_id res chain seq x y z
N MET A 1 -25.73 -12.81 3.18
CA MET A 1 -24.26 -12.59 3.14
C MET A 1 -23.59 -13.61 4.04
N THR A 2 -22.47 -14.19 3.65
CA THR A 2 -21.73 -15.15 4.50
C THR A 2 -20.86 -14.42 5.52
N LEU A 3 -20.52 -15.08 6.64
CA LEU A 3 -19.61 -14.53 7.65
C LEU A 3 -18.25 -14.14 7.06
N HIS A 4 -17.72 -14.96 6.14
CA HIS A 4 -16.49 -14.68 5.39
C HIS A 4 -16.55 -13.32 4.67
N THR A 5 -17.65 -13.07 3.94
CA THR A 5 -17.84 -11.81 3.21
C THR A 5 -17.97 -10.61 4.16
N VAL A 6 -18.64 -10.78 5.31
CA VAL A 6 -18.74 -9.73 6.33
C VAL A 6 -17.37 -9.37 6.90
N ILE A 7 -16.54 -10.37 7.23
CA ILE A 7 -15.18 -10.14 7.76
C ILE A 7 -14.32 -9.42 6.72
N LEU A 8 -14.40 -9.83 5.45
CA LEU A 8 -13.63 -9.22 4.37
C LEU A 8 -13.97 -7.73 4.18
N TYR A 9 -15.27 -7.39 4.10
CA TYR A 9 -15.69 -5.99 4.01
C TYR A 9 -15.41 -5.20 5.29
N GLY A 10 -15.52 -5.84 6.45
CA GLY A 10 -15.12 -5.27 7.73
C GLY A 10 -13.63 -4.90 7.76
N CYS A 11 -12.76 -5.79 7.31
CA CYS A 11 -11.32 -5.53 7.19
C CYS A 11 -11.02 -4.41 6.18
N ALA A 12 -11.69 -4.40 5.03
CA ALA A 12 -11.56 -3.33 4.06
C ALA A 12 -11.93 -1.97 4.66
N ALA A 13 -13.06 -1.88 5.36
CA ALA A 13 -13.47 -0.65 6.04
C ALA A 13 -12.48 -0.24 7.15
N ALA A 14 -11.98 -1.21 7.92
CA ALA A 14 -11.00 -1.01 8.98
C ALA A 14 -9.62 -0.55 8.47
N VAL A 15 -9.33 -0.70 7.17
CA VAL A 15 -8.11 -0.19 6.54
C VAL A 15 -8.37 1.15 5.85
N VAL A 16 -9.43 1.22 5.04
CA VAL A 16 -9.75 2.41 4.22
C VAL A 16 -10.09 3.61 5.11
N ALA A 17 -10.92 3.44 6.14
CA ALA A 17 -11.34 4.56 6.99
C ALA A 17 -10.17 5.22 7.74
N PRO A 18 -9.31 4.48 8.50
CA PRO A 18 -8.15 5.09 9.13
C PRO A 18 -7.08 5.51 8.12
N GLY A 19 -6.84 4.74 7.05
CA GLY A 19 -5.89 5.10 6.00
C GLY A 19 -6.24 6.45 5.34
N THR A 20 -7.51 6.66 5.03
CA THR A 20 -8.00 7.95 4.49
C THR A 20 -7.76 9.09 5.48
N LYS A 21 -8.03 8.88 6.77
CA LYS A 21 -7.78 9.89 7.81
C LYS A 21 -6.29 10.22 7.95
N LEU A 22 -5.41 9.23 7.87
CA LEU A 22 -3.95 9.43 7.89
C LEU A 22 -3.48 10.25 6.68
N ILE A 23 -3.96 9.90 5.48
CA ILE A 23 -3.67 10.64 4.24
C ILE A 23 -4.14 12.09 4.34
N LEU A 24 -5.37 12.32 4.84
CA LEU A 24 -5.91 13.67 5.02
C LEU A 24 -5.16 14.46 6.10
N ALA A 25 -4.70 13.80 7.17
CA ALA A 25 -3.88 14.43 8.21
C ALA A 25 -2.56 14.97 7.61
N GLU A 26 -1.91 14.19 6.75
CA GLU A 26 -0.71 14.61 6.01
C GLU A 26 -1.01 15.74 5.00
N ALA A 27 -2.24 15.84 4.50
CA ALA A 27 -2.72 16.94 3.66
C ALA A 27 -3.18 18.19 4.44
N GLY A 28 -3.00 18.23 5.77
CA GLY A 28 -3.35 19.37 6.62
C GLY A 28 -4.76 19.32 7.23
N GLY A 29 -5.39 18.14 7.27
CA GLY A 29 -6.58 17.85 8.08
C GLY A 29 -7.90 18.52 7.65
N ARG A 30 -7.90 19.25 6.52
CA ARG A 30 -9.08 19.97 6.01
C ARG A 30 -9.91 19.07 5.09
N ARG A 31 -11.23 19.27 5.07
CA ARG A 31 -12.09 18.74 4.01
C ARG A 31 -11.73 19.47 2.72
N VAL A 32 -11.12 18.75 1.79
CA VAL A 32 -10.69 19.26 0.49
C VAL A 32 -11.35 18.45 -0.62
N SER A 33 -11.58 19.08 -1.77
CA SER A 33 -12.06 18.36 -2.95
C SER A 33 -11.00 17.35 -3.44
N PRO A 34 -11.37 16.27 -4.17
CA PRO A 34 -10.40 15.32 -4.71
C PRO A 34 -9.30 15.98 -5.57
N ALA A 35 -9.68 16.94 -6.41
CA ALA A 35 -8.74 17.69 -7.25
C ALA A 35 -7.78 18.55 -6.42
N GLU A 36 -8.27 19.15 -5.33
CA GLU A 36 -7.44 19.92 -4.41
C GLU A 36 -6.49 19.03 -3.60
N LEU A 37 -6.96 17.86 -3.15
CA LEU A 37 -6.13 16.87 -2.50
C LEU A 37 -4.96 16.48 -3.42
N LEU A 38 -5.23 16.13 -4.68
CA LEU A 38 -4.17 15.83 -5.65
C LEU A 38 -3.20 17.00 -5.83
N ARG A 39 -3.70 18.23 -5.97
CA ARG A 39 -2.84 19.42 -6.04
C ARG A 39 -1.92 19.56 -4.82
N ILE A 40 -2.43 19.31 -3.62
CA ILE A 40 -1.65 19.36 -2.38
C ILE A 40 -0.59 18.26 -2.35
N LEU A 41 -0.98 17.02 -2.68
CA LEU A 41 -0.09 15.85 -2.64
C LEU A 41 1.05 15.95 -3.66
N TRP A 42 0.78 16.53 -4.83
CA TRP A 42 1.71 16.65 -5.96
C TRP A 42 2.39 18.02 -6.06
N ARG A 43 2.22 18.89 -5.06
CA ARG A 43 2.88 20.20 -5.01
C ARG A 43 4.41 20.09 -4.99
N ARG A 44 5.10 21.14 -5.43
CA ARG A 44 6.57 21.20 -5.42
C ARG A 44 7.13 21.20 -3.98
N PRO A 45 8.30 20.55 -3.75
CA PRO A 45 9.00 19.68 -4.69
C PRO A 45 8.18 18.42 -5.00
N VAL A 46 8.12 18.06 -6.29
CA VAL A 46 7.30 16.94 -6.78
C VAL A 46 7.87 15.64 -6.23
N PRO A 47 7.04 14.74 -5.68
CA PRO A 47 7.50 13.43 -5.22
C PRO A 47 7.85 12.55 -6.44
N TRP A 48 9.09 12.65 -6.92
CA TRP A 48 9.51 12.08 -8.20
C TRP A 48 9.45 10.55 -8.27
N ALA A 49 9.72 9.83 -7.17
CA ALA A 49 9.65 8.37 -7.15
C ALA A 49 8.20 7.88 -7.23
N ALA A 50 7.28 8.58 -6.55
CA ALA A 50 5.85 8.38 -6.68
C ALA A 50 5.39 8.71 -8.11
N ALA A 51 5.88 9.79 -8.72
CA ALA A 51 5.57 10.16 -10.10
C ALA A 51 6.00 9.05 -11.07
N ALA A 52 7.21 8.53 -10.92
CA ALA A 52 7.73 7.44 -11.72
C ALA A 52 6.89 6.16 -11.56
N MET A 53 6.47 5.84 -10.33
CA MET A 53 5.64 4.67 -10.05
C MET A 53 4.22 4.81 -10.64
N VAL A 54 3.60 5.98 -10.53
CA VAL A 54 2.30 6.27 -11.18
C VAL A 54 2.43 6.18 -12.70
N ALA A 55 3.49 6.75 -13.27
CA ALA A 55 3.75 6.70 -14.71
C ALA A 55 3.96 5.26 -15.20
N LEU A 56 4.72 4.45 -14.44
CA LEU A 56 4.91 3.04 -14.74
C LEU A 56 3.58 2.27 -14.72
N MET A 57 2.77 2.43 -13.67
CA MET A 57 1.49 1.73 -13.59
C MET A 57 0.48 2.22 -14.64
N ALA A 58 0.50 3.51 -15.00
CA ALA A 58 -0.30 4.02 -16.10
C ALA A 58 0.14 3.45 -17.46
N ALA A 59 1.45 3.36 -17.71
CA ALA A 59 1.98 2.76 -18.92
C ALA A 59 1.60 1.27 -19.02
N MET A 60 1.68 0.54 -17.92
CA MET A 60 1.24 -0.85 -17.86
C MET A 60 -0.27 -1.01 -18.03
N ALA A 61 -1.07 -0.11 -17.45
CA ALA A 61 -2.52 -0.06 -17.67
C ALA A 61 -2.85 0.11 -19.16
N VAL A 62 -2.19 1.03 -19.86
CA VAL A 62 -2.33 1.21 -21.31
C VAL A 62 -1.90 -0.05 -22.06
N ALA A 63 -0.75 -0.64 -21.70
CA ALA A 63 -0.25 -1.84 -22.34
C ALA A 63 -1.21 -3.03 -22.21
N GLN A 64 -1.74 -3.31 -21.01
CA GLN A 64 -2.70 -4.41 -20.82
C GLN A 64 -4.06 -4.14 -21.46
N THR A 65 -4.46 -2.88 -21.63
CA THR A 65 -5.68 -2.52 -22.36
C THR A 65 -5.51 -2.71 -23.86
N ALA A 66 -4.37 -2.27 -24.41
CA ALA A 66 -4.07 -2.36 -25.84
C ALA A 66 -3.74 -3.79 -26.29
N ALA A 67 -3.08 -4.56 -25.41
CA ALA A 67 -2.69 -5.95 -25.64
C ALA A 67 -3.02 -6.80 -24.40
N PRO A 68 -4.26 -7.31 -24.26
CA PRO A 68 -4.68 -8.08 -23.09
C PRO A 68 -3.81 -9.31 -22.77
N SER A 69 -3.16 -9.91 -23.78
CA SER A 69 -2.23 -11.04 -23.62
C SER A 69 -1.01 -10.71 -22.74
N VAL A 70 -0.68 -9.44 -22.54
CA VAL A 70 0.35 -9.01 -21.58
C VAL A 70 0.04 -9.53 -20.17
N MET A 71 -1.23 -9.64 -19.78
CA MET A 71 -1.61 -10.15 -18.47
C MET A 71 -1.16 -11.61 -18.28
N ASP A 72 -1.36 -12.46 -19.29
CA ASP A 72 -0.97 -13.88 -19.26
C ASP A 72 0.56 -14.06 -19.10
N HIS A 73 1.35 -13.10 -19.59
CA HIS A 73 2.80 -13.11 -19.47
C HIS A 73 3.34 -12.57 -18.13
N LEU A 74 2.52 -11.85 -17.36
CA LEU A 74 2.99 -11.17 -16.15
C LEU A 74 2.30 -11.62 -14.86
N GLN A 75 1.04 -12.08 -14.93
CA GLN A 75 0.27 -12.53 -13.77
C GLN A 75 0.85 -13.81 -13.15
N ARG A 76 0.49 -14.10 -11.91
CA ARG A 76 0.87 -15.35 -11.24
C ARG A 76 0.09 -16.50 -11.87
N GLU A 77 0.73 -17.66 -11.93
CA GLU A 77 0.13 -18.92 -12.34
C GLU A 77 0.70 -20.07 -11.49
N PRO A 78 -0.05 -21.18 -11.32
CA PRO A 78 0.46 -22.38 -10.66
C PRO A 78 1.75 -22.89 -11.32
N GLY A 79 2.77 -23.16 -10.51
CA GLY A 79 4.06 -23.67 -10.98
C GLY A 79 4.92 -22.68 -11.77
N ALA A 80 4.50 -21.41 -11.87
CA ALA A 80 5.24 -20.41 -12.61
C ALA A 80 6.56 -20.00 -11.89
N PRO A 81 7.55 -19.46 -12.62
CA PRO A 81 8.82 -19.02 -12.02
C PRO A 81 8.64 -17.92 -10.95
N TRP A 82 9.55 -17.87 -9.98
CA TRP A 82 9.48 -16.95 -8.83
C TRP A 82 9.33 -15.46 -9.21
N TRP A 83 9.89 -15.04 -10.35
CA TRP A 83 9.81 -13.64 -10.81
C TRP A 83 8.38 -13.19 -11.12
N ARG A 84 7.45 -14.14 -11.29
CA ARG A 84 6.01 -13.88 -11.45
C ARG A 84 5.40 -13.19 -10.22
N ALA A 85 5.99 -13.37 -9.04
CA ALA A 85 5.60 -12.62 -7.85
C ALA A 85 5.87 -11.11 -8.01
N VAL A 86 6.89 -10.74 -8.79
CA VAL A 86 7.25 -9.35 -9.06
C VAL A 86 6.40 -8.78 -10.20
N THR A 87 6.36 -9.48 -11.34
CA THR A 87 5.66 -8.98 -12.54
C THR A 87 4.15 -8.88 -12.35
N ALA A 88 3.56 -9.70 -11.48
CA ALA A 88 2.13 -9.63 -11.20
C ALA A 88 1.70 -8.35 -10.48
N LEU A 89 2.65 -7.55 -9.95
CA LEU A 89 2.35 -6.21 -9.46
C LEU A 89 2.09 -5.21 -10.60
N LEU A 90 2.49 -5.54 -11.83
CA LEU A 90 2.40 -4.63 -12.98
C LEU A 90 1.08 -4.79 -13.76
N VAL A 91 0.23 -5.75 -13.42
CA VAL A 91 -1.01 -6.04 -14.16
C VAL A 91 -2.21 -6.15 -13.24
N GLN A 92 -3.38 -5.78 -13.77
CA GLN A 92 -4.65 -5.77 -13.05
C GLN A 92 -5.60 -6.80 -13.68
N THR A 93 -5.74 -7.96 -13.05
CA THR A 93 -6.40 -9.14 -13.65
C THR A 93 -7.90 -9.23 -13.34
N SER A 94 -8.43 -8.39 -12.46
CA SER A 94 -9.85 -8.34 -12.08
C SER A 94 -10.64 -7.26 -12.83
N GLY A 95 -10.12 -6.79 -13.96
CA GLY A 95 -10.80 -5.88 -14.87
C GLY A 95 -10.75 -4.40 -14.47
N TRP A 96 -11.61 -3.60 -15.11
CA TRP A 96 -11.56 -2.14 -15.08
C TRP A 96 -11.74 -1.52 -13.70
N VAL A 97 -12.55 -2.13 -12.84
CA VAL A 97 -12.79 -1.62 -11.48
C VAL A 97 -11.51 -1.69 -10.65
N GLN A 98 -10.80 -2.82 -10.68
CA GLN A 98 -9.51 -2.97 -10.01
C GLN A 98 -8.48 -1.98 -10.59
N LEU A 99 -8.39 -1.91 -11.92
CA LEU A 99 -7.43 -1.05 -12.60
C LEU A 99 -7.61 0.43 -12.24
N THR A 100 -8.83 0.95 -12.36
CA THR A 100 -9.13 2.36 -12.07
C THR A 100 -8.97 2.68 -10.58
N PHE A 101 -9.42 1.78 -9.70
CA PHE A 101 -9.25 1.94 -8.26
C PHE A 101 -7.78 1.95 -7.85
N ASN A 102 -6.98 1.01 -8.33
CA ASN A 102 -5.56 0.92 -7.98
C ASN A 102 -4.76 2.09 -8.53
N LEU A 103 -5.04 2.53 -9.76
CA LEU A 103 -4.39 3.71 -10.35
C LEU A 103 -4.73 5.00 -9.59
N ALA A 104 -5.99 5.15 -9.15
CA ALA A 104 -6.38 6.27 -8.28
C ALA A 104 -5.72 6.17 -6.90
N ALA A 105 -5.68 4.98 -6.31
CA ALA A 105 -5.10 4.74 -4.99
C ALA A 105 -3.58 5.01 -5.00
N ILE A 106 -2.84 4.56 -6.02
CA ILE A 106 -1.41 4.83 -6.12
C ILE A 106 -1.12 6.31 -6.33
N ALA A 107 -1.95 7.03 -7.09
CA ALA A 107 -1.84 8.48 -7.27
C ALA A 107 -2.06 9.29 -5.97
N VAL A 108 -2.69 8.69 -4.96
CA VAL A 108 -2.92 9.33 -3.65
C VAL A 108 -1.93 8.82 -2.59
N ILE A 109 -1.74 7.50 -2.48
CA ILE A 109 -0.96 6.87 -1.41
C ILE A 109 0.53 7.05 -1.64
N ALA A 110 1.03 6.87 -2.87
CA ALA A 110 2.45 6.95 -3.18
C ALA A 110 3.10 8.31 -2.85
N PRO A 111 2.52 9.47 -3.20
CA PRO A 111 3.13 10.75 -2.85
C PRO A 111 3.15 10.99 -1.32
N VAL A 112 2.11 10.55 -0.59
CA VAL A 112 2.09 10.61 0.89
C VAL A 112 3.20 9.73 1.46
N ALA A 113 3.28 8.49 1.00
CA ALA A 113 4.31 7.54 1.42
C ALA A 113 5.72 8.05 1.10
N GLN A 114 5.96 8.63 -0.08
CA GLN A 114 7.26 9.21 -0.40
C GLN A 114 7.60 10.39 0.50
N ARG A 115 6.65 11.27 0.80
CA ARG A 115 6.91 12.41 1.71
C ARG A 115 7.22 11.94 3.12
N ARG A 116 6.62 10.84 3.56
CA ARG A 116 6.80 10.29 4.91
C ARG A 116 8.06 9.42 5.05
N LEU A 117 8.29 8.53 4.09
CA LEU A 117 9.33 7.49 4.14
C LEU A 117 10.58 7.89 3.34
N GLY A 118 10.47 8.85 2.44
CA GLY A 118 11.50 9.24 1.49
C GLY A 118 11.40 8.50 0.15
N PRO A 119 12.16 8.96 -0.87
CA PRO A 119 12.12 8.42 -2.23
C PRO A 119 12.67 7.01 -2.37
N VAL A 120 13.47 6.54 -1.41
CA VAL A 120 14.08 5.19 -1.42
C VAL A 120 13.22 4.18 -0.68
N TRP A 121 12.78 4.50 0.54
CA TRP A 121 12.01 3.55 1.35
C TRP A 121 10.59 3.34 0.84
N MET A 122 9.97 4.34 0.22
CA MET A 122 8.64 4.18 -0.36
C MET A 122 8.58 3.02 -1.38
N PRO A 123 9.39 3.00 -2.47
CA PRO A 123 9.35 1.89 -3.41
C PRO A 123 9.83 0.57 -2.79
N LEU A 124 10.76 0.58 -1.83
CA LEU A 124 11.17 -0.63 -1.13
C LEU A 124 10.04 -1.26 -0.31
N VAL A 125 9.25 -0.46 0.42
CA VAL A 125 8.09 -0.95 1.16
C VAL A 125 7.02 -1.48 0.21
N PHE A 126 6.77 -0.76 -0.89
CA PHE A 126 5.83 -1.18 -1.93
C PHE A 126 6.24 -2.55 -2.50
N LEU A 127 7.49 -2.69 -2.93
CA LEU A 127 8.02 -3.94 -3.49
C LEU A 127 8.06 -5.06 -2.46
N ALA A 128 8.55 -4.82 -1.24
CA ALA A 128 8.64 -5.85 -0.21
C ALA A 128 7.24 -6.37 0.18
N GLY A 129 6.29 -5.48 0.44
CA GLY A 129 4.92 -5.88 0.77
C GLY A 129 4.23 -6.58 -0.40
N GLY A 130 4.36 -6.02 -1.60
CA GLY A 130 3.77 -6.57 -2.82
C GLY A 130 4.32 -7.95 -3.18
N VAL A 131 5.63 -8.06 -3.35
CA VAL A 131 6.29 -9.31 -3.77
C VAL A 131 6.08 -10.41 -2.73
N THR A 132 6.14 -10.10 -1.43
CA THR A 132 5.88 -11.10 -0.38
C THR A 132 4.43 -11.59 -0.44
N ALA A 133 3.46 -10.68 -0.58
CA ALA A 133 2.05 -11.06 -0.71
C ALA A 133 1.79 -11.90 -1.97
N GLN A 134 2.41 -11.54 -3.09
CA GLN A 134 2.29 -12.31 -4.33
C GLN A 134 2.96 -13.69 -4.23
N ALA A 135 4.12 -13.80 -3.58
CA ALA A 135 4.80 -15.06 -3.35
C ALA A 135 3.98 -16.01 -2.46
N VAL A 136 3.38 -15.50 -1.37
CA VAL A 136 2.46 -16.28 -0.53
C VAL A 136 1.24 -16.75 -1.33
N SER A 137 0.70 -15.89 -2.19
CA SER A 137 -0.40 -16.30 -3.06
C SER A 137 -0.02 -17.37 -4.07
N MET A 138 1.18 -17.31 -4.65
CA MET A 138 1.73 -18.37 -5.51
C MET A 138 1.92 -19.68 -4.74
N ALA A 139 2.29 -19.61 -3.47
CA ALA A 139 2.52 -20.78 -2.62
C ALA A 139 1.22 -21.50 -2.18
N GLY A 140 0.04 -20.95 -2.47
CA GLY A 140 -1.21 -21.70 -2.34
C GLY A 140 -2.46 -20.89 -2.00
N TRP A 141 -2.36 -19.61 -1.61
CA TRP A 141 -3.56 -18.86 -1.21
C TRP A 141 -4.44 -18.45 -2.40
N SER A 142 -3.82 -18.06 -3.51
CA SER A 142 -4.54 -17.64 -4.72
C SER A 142 -3.56 -17.68 -5.90
N PRO A 143 -3.24 -18.86 -6.44
CA PRO A 143 -2.09 -19.04 -7.34
C PRO A 143 -2.16 -18.25 -8.66
N THR A 144 -3.36 -17.92 -9.14
CA THR A 144 -3.57 -17.19 -10.39
C THR A 144 -3.95 -15.72 -10.13
N GLY A 145 -3.42 -14.81 -10.95
CA GLY A 145 -3.83 -13.40 -10.99
C GLY A 145 -2.75 -12.39 -10.59
N GLY A 146 -3.11 -11.10 -10.60
CA GLY A 146 -2.19 -9.99 -10.37
C GLY A 146 -2.89 -8.72 -9.89
N GLY A 147 -2.09 -7.80 -9.37
CA GLY A 147 -2.51 -6.50 -8.88
C GLY A 147 -1.51 -5.91 -7.90
N ASP A 148 -1.34 -4.60 -7.94
CA ASP A 148 -0.55 -3.80 -7.00
C ASP A 148 -1.29 -3.43 -5.71
N SER A 149 -2.57 -3.79 -5.56
CA SER A 149 -3.36 -3.49 -4.35
C SER A 149 -2.70 -4.03 -3.07
N VAL A 150 -2.06 -5.19 -3.14
CA VAL A 150 -1.29 -5.76 -2.01
C VAL A 150 -0.05 -4.96 -1.65
N ALA A 151 0.56 -4.29 -2.63
CA ALA A 151 1.69 -3.38 -2.41
C ALA A 151 1.23 -2.03 -1.83
N LEU A 152 0.06 -1.53 -2.27
CA LEU A 152 -0.62 -0.37 -1.66
C LEU A 152 -0.99 -0.64 -0.20
N CYS A 153 -1.46 -1.85 0.11
CA CYS A 153 -1.63 -2.33 1.48
C CYS A 153 -0.34 -2.24 2.30
N GLY A 154 0.80 -2.61 1.72
CA GLY A 154 2.12 -2.42 2.34
C GLY A 154 2.45 -0.96 2.64
N LEU A 155 2.21 -0.04 1.70
CA LEU A 155 2.39 1.39 1.95
C LEU A 155 1.48 1.90 3.08
N LEU A 156 0.21 1.48 3.11
CA LEU A 156 -0.73 1.86 4.17
C LEU A 156 -0.30 1.33 5.54
N GLY A 157 0.17 0.08 5.62
CA GLY A 157 0.71 -0.49 6.86
C GLY A 157 1.93 0.27 7.38
N ALA A 158 2.84 0.64 6.48
CA ALA A 158 4.03 1.42 6.86
C ALA A 158 3.67 2.84 7.31
N LEU A 159 2.74 3.51 6.61
CA LEU A 159 2.22 4.79 7.04
C LEU A 159 1.61 4.68 8.46
N ALA A 160 0.70 3.73 8.67
CA ALA A 160 0.04 3.53 9.96
C ALA A 160 1.01 3.42 11.15
N THR A 161 2.05 2.60 11.00
CA THR A 161 3.01 2.33 12.08
C THR A 161 4.05 3.44 12.26
N THR A 162 4.41 4.17 11.19
CA THR A 162 5.25 5.37 11.32
C THR A 162 4.56 6.56 11.99
N HIS A 163 3.23 6.53 12.13
CA HIS A 163 2.47 7.57 12.85
C HIS A 163 2.38 7.34 14.37
N LEU A 164 2.47 6.08 14.84
CA LEU A 164 2.35 5.71 16.25
C LEU A 164 3.27 6.46 17.22
N PRO A 165 4.54 6.76 16.89
CA PRO A 165 5.49 7.27 17.87
C PRO A 165 5.37 8.76 18.20
N ARG A 166 4.44 9.51 17.57
CA ARG A 166 4.32 10.95 17.81
C ARG A 166 3.50 11.23 19.09
N PRO A 167 3.87 12.25 19.88
CA PRO A 167 3.00 12.73 20.95
C PRO A 167 1.70 13.22 20.32
N ALA A 168 0.61 12.53 20.63
CA ALA A 168 -0.71 12.79 20.06
C ALA A 168 -1.81 12.39 21.07
N PRO A 169 -3.00 12.99 20.98
CA PRO A 169 -4.15 12.56 21.76
C PRO A 169 -4.42 11.05 21.59
N MET A 170 -4.97 10.40 22.62
CA MET A 170 -5.21 8.95 22.62
C MET A 170 -5.99 8.48 21.37
N THR A 171 -6.97 9.26 20.93
CA THR A 171 -7.76 8.99 19.72
C THR A 171 -6.91 8.90 18.45
N ALA A 172 -5.88 9.72 18.31
CA ALA A 172 -4.95 9.68 17.19
C ALA A 172 -3.96 8.51 17.30
N ARG A 173 -3.58 8.09 18.51
CA ARG A 173 -2.73 6.93 18.75
C ARG A 173 -3.43 5.59 18.47
N LEU A 174 -4.75 5.54 18.70
CA LEU A 174 -5.57 4.35 18.43
C LEU A 174 -5.96 4.23 16.95
N LEU A 175 -6.01 5.34 16.21
CA LEU A 175 -6.41 5.40 14.80
C LEU A 175 -5.70 4.38 13.89
N PRO A 176 -4.37 4.15 13.97
CA PRO A 176 -3.70 3.18 13.11
C PRO A 176 -3.85 1.71 13.55
N LEU A 177 -4.28 1.41 14.78
CA LEU A 177 -4.34 0.03 15.30
C LEU A 177 -5.27 -0.94 14.53
N PRO A 178 -6.41 -0.50 13.96
CA PRO A 178 -7.24 -1.38 13.15
C PRO A 178 -6.52 -1.95 11.92
N ILE A 179 -5.49 -1.28 11.40
CA ILE A 179 -4.75 -1.69 10.19
C ILE A 179 -3.98 -3.02 10.38
N PRO A 180 -3.07 -3.17 11.36
CA PRO A 180 -2.41 -4.44 11.62
C PRO A 180 -3.40 -5.54 12.08
N VAL A 181 -4.46 -5.19 12.82
CA VAL A 181 -5.50 -6.15 13.21
C VAL A 181 -6.22 -6.70 11.97
N ALA A 182 -6.62 -5.83 11.04
CA ALA A 182 -7.20 -6.25 9.77
C ALA A 182 -6.20 -7.09 8.95
N GLY A 183 -4.91 -6.75 8.99
CA GLY A 183 -3.86 -7.54 8.35
C GLY A 183 -3.79 -8.99 8.85
N LEU A 184 -3.83 -9.18 10.18
CA LEU A 184 -3.87 -10.50 10.81
C LEU A 184 -5.13 -11.28 10.42
N LEU A 185 -6.31 -10.64 10.50
CA LEU A 185 -7.59 -11.26 10.13
C LEU A 185 -7.63 -11.65 8.65
N LEU A 186 -7.09 -10.83 7.75
CA LEU A 186 -7.01 -11.18 6.33
C LEU A 186 -6.10 -12.38 6.09
N CYS A 187 -5.01 -12.52 6.85
CA CYS A 187 -4.13 -13.69 6.75
C CYS A 187 -4.83 -14.99 7.20
N THR A 188 -5.68 -14.95 8.23
CA THR A 188 -6.44 -16.15 8.65
C THR A 188 -7.48 -16.57 7.60
N LEU A 189 -7.87 -15.65 6.72
CA LEU A 189 -8.73 -15.92 5.56
C LEU A 189 -7.95 -16.26 4.29
N SER A 190 -6.63 -16.49 4.37
CA SER A 190 -5.75 -16.69 3.21
C SER A 190 -5.87 -15.57 2.17
N ASN A 191 -6.09 -14.33 2.63
CA ASN A 191 -6.15 -13.15 1.77
C ASN A 191 -4.81 -12.40 1.82
N ASN A 192 -4.15 -12.32 0.67
CA ASN A 192 -2.81 -11.75 0.52
C ASN A 192 -2.70 -10.24 0.80
N HIS A 193 -3.82 -9.51 0.81
CA HIS A 193 -3.83 -8.12 1.29
C HIS A 193 -3.35 -8.03 2.74
N GLY A 194 -3.64 -9.06 3.55
CA GLY A 194 -3.13 -9.17 4.92
C GLY A 194 -1.61 -9.22 4.98
N VAL A 195 -0.97 -10.02 4.13
CA VAL A 195 0.50 -10.14 4.05
C VAL A 195 1.12 -8.80 3.70
N GLY A 196 0.58 -8.12 2.68
CA GLY A 196 1.02 -6.78 2.29
C GLY A 196 0.95 -5.80 3.47
N LEU A 197 -0.19 -5.71 4.15
CA LEU A 197 -0.38 -4.86 5.33
C LEU A 197 0.64 -5.16 6.43
N LEU A 198 0.84 -6.43 6.79
CA LEU A 198 1.70 -6.81 7.90
C LEU A 198 3.19 -6.56 7.61
N VAL A 199 3.65 -6.86 6.39
CA VAL A 199 5.01 -6.52 5.96
C VAL A 199 5.22 -5.01 6.00
N GLY A 200 4.24 -4.25 5.49
CA GLY A 200 4.22 -2.79 5.59
C GLY A 200 4.34 -2.29 7.03
N CYS A 201 3.49 -2.79 7.92
CA CYS A 201 3.51 -2.45 9.35
C CYS A 201 4.87 -2.74 9.99
N ALA A 202 5.48 -3.89 9.70
CA ALA A 202 6.78 -4.26 10.24
C ALA A 202 7.89 -3.29 9.75
N LEU A 203 7.92 -2.99 8.46
CA LEU A 203 8.90 -2.06 7.88
C LEU A 203 8.70 -0.63 8.38
N GLY A 204 7.46 -0.16 8.50
CA GLY A 204 7.15 1.16 9.04
C GLY A 204 7.55 1.29 10.51
N ALA A 205 7.29 0.27 11.33
CA ALA A 205 7.75 0.24 12.72
C ALA A 205 9.29 0.27 12.81
N LEU A 206 9.99 -0.48 11.96
CA LEU A 206 11.46 -0.47 11.86
C LEU A 206 12.00 0.93 11.53
N LEU A 207 11.41 1.60 10.53
CA LEU A 207 11.82 2.94 10.12
C LEU A 207 11.53 3.98 11.20
N ALA A 208 10.39 3.87 11.88
CA ALA A 208 10.08 4.68 13.04
C ALA A 208 11.18 4.55 14.10
N MET A 209 11.50 3.33 14.54
CA MET A 209 12.52 3.08 15.57
C MET A 209 13.90 3.65 15.19
N ARG A 210 14.31 3.54 13.92
CA ARG A 210 15.57 4.12 13.43
C ARG A 210 15.57 5.65 13.45
N GLY A 211 14.43 6.27 13.14
CA GLY A 211 14.27 7.73 13.23
C GLY A 211 14.39 8.26 14.67
N PHE A 212 13.90 7.51 15.67
CA PHE A 212 14.08 7.87 17.09
C PHE A 212 15.53 7.73 17.55
N GLY A 213 16.24 6.68 17.12
CA GLY A 213 17.64 6.48 17.47
C GLY A 213 18.55 7.64 17.03
N ASN A 214 18.27 8.22 15.86
CA ASN A 214 19.04 9.36 15.35
C ASN A 214 18.69 10.70 16.03
N ALA A 215 17.45 10.88 16.50
CA ALA A 215 17.04 12.10 17.19
C ALA A 215 17.55 12.17 18.64
N ALA A 216 17.63 11.03 19.34
CA ALA A 216 18.17 10.95 20.69
C ALA A 216 19.71 11.11 20.76
N ALA A 217 20.42 10.94 19.64
CA ALA A 217 21.87 11.09 19.54
C ALA A 217 22.34 12.53 19.24
N HIS A 218 21.43 13.51 19.25
CA HIS A 218 21.71 14.91 18.90
C HIS A 218 21.22 15.91 19.95
N GLU A 219 21.01 15.50 21.20
CA GLU A 219 20.93 16.47 22.30
C GLU A 219 22.33 17.04 22.58
N PRO A 220 22.60 18.34 22.34
CA PRO A 220 23.81 18.97 22.82
C PRO A 220 23.67 19.18 24.33
N GLY A 221 24.59 18.59 25.09
CA GLY A 221 24.80 18.92 26.50
C GLY A 221 25.40 20.30 26.70
#